data_AF-A0A7S8ESN7-F1
#
_entry.id   AF-A0A7S8ESN7-F1
#
_cell.length_a   1.000
_cell.length_b   1.000
_cell.length_c   1.000
_cell.angle_alpha   90.00
_cell.angle_beta   90.00
_cell.angle_gamma   90.00
#
_symmetry.space_group_name_H-M   'P 1'
#
loop_
_entity.id
_entity.type
_entity.pdbx_description
1 polymer ?
#
loop_
_entity_poly.entity_id
_entity_poly.type
_entity_poly.pdbx_seq_one_letter_code
_entity_poly.pdbx_strand_id
1 'polypeptide(L)' 'MEDFFAAMGLVLVIEGLVYGGFPIFAKKLAGEVLSLPENALRIAGLVAIALGVGIVWLVRGG' A
#
# COMPACT_ATOMS: atom_id res chain seq x y z
N MET A 1 8.02 13.96 14.25
CA MET A 1 8.17 12.48 14.41
C MET A 1 6.82 11.79 14.58
N GLU A 2 5.82 12.44 15.20
CA GLU A 2 4.48 11.87 15.37
C GLU A 2 3.82 11.42 14.06
N ASP A 3 3.97 12.18 12.97
CA ASP A 3 3.43 11.80 11.66
C ASP A 3 3.97 10.48 11.12
N PHE A 4 5.23 10.14 11.42
CA PHE A 4 5.83 8.88 10.99
C PHE A 4 5.19 7.70 11.72
N PHE A 5 5.02 7.82 13.05
CA PHE A 5 4.35 6.81 13.85
C PHE A 5 2.86 6.69 13.48
N ALA A 6 2.19 7.80 13.18
CA ALA A 6 0.81 7.79 12.69
C ALA A 6 0.68 7.09 11.34
N ALA A 7 1.58 7.38 10.39
CA ALA A 7 1.60 6.70 9.09
C ALA A 7 1.85 5.20 9.23
N MET A 8 2.80 4.79 10.09
CA MET A 8 3.02 3.39 10.41
C MET A 8 1.79 2.73 11.04
N GLY A 9 1.15 3.39 12.01
CA GLY A 9 -0.06 2.90 12.65
C GLY A 9 -1.20 2.71 11.64
N LEU A 10 -1.38 3.65 10.72
CA LEU A 10 -2.40 3.57 9.68
C LEU A 10 -2.15 2.41 8.72
N VAL A 11 -0.91 2.17 8.30
CA VAL A 11 -0.55 1.00 7.49
C VAL A 11 -0.92 -0.30 8.20
N LEU A 12 -0.61 -0.41 9.50
CA LEU A 12 -0.96 -1.61 10.28
C LEU A 12 -2.47 -1.81 10.42
N VAL A 13 -3.24 -0.73 10.60
CA VAL A 13 -4.71 -0.81 10.65
C VAL A 13 -5.28 -1.29 9.31
N ILE A 14 -4.77 -0.75 8.19
CA ILE A 14 -5.20 -1.15 6.84
C ILE A 14 -4.86 -2.62 6.58
N GLU A 15 -3.62 -3.04 6.87
CA GLU A 15 -3.19 -4.43 6.74
C GLU A 15 -4.05 -5.35 7.61
N GLY A 16 -4.26 -5.02 8.88
CA GLY A 16 -5.11 -5.78 9.80
C GLY A 16 -6.56 -5.90 9.32
N LEU A 17 -7.12 -4.86 8.71
CA LEU A 17 -8.46 -4.89 8.13
C LEU A 17 -8.52 -5.82 6.91
N VAL A 18 -7.52 -5.78 6.04
CA VAL A 18 -7.45 -6.63 4.84
C VAL A 18 -7.30 -8.10 5.23
N TYR A 19 -6.33 -8.46 6.08
CA TYR A 19 -6.09 -9.86 6.44
C TYR A 19 -7.08 -10.39 7.48
N GLY A 20 -7.46 -9.57 8.46
CA GLY A 20 -8.35 -9.97 9.56
C GLY A 20 -9.83 -9.83 9.21
N GLY A 21 -10.22 -8.76 8.49
CA GLY A 21 -11.60 -8.53 8.09
C GLY A 21 -12.01 -9.29 6.82
N PHE A 22 -11.11 -9.39 5.85
CA PHE A 22 -11.41 -10.00 4.53
C PHE A 22 -10.32 -10.97 4.06
N PRO A 23 -10.08 -12.09 4.78
CA PRO A 23 -8.98 -13.02 4.48
C PRO A 23 -9.06 -13.65 3.09
N ILE A 24 -10.27 -13.82 2.55
CA ILE A 24 -10.49 -14.36 1.20
C ILE A 24 -9.97 -13.38 0.13
N PHE A 25 -10.23 -12.09 0.33
CA PHE A 25 -9.76 -11.05 -0.58
C PHE A 25 -8.24 -10.95 -0.57
N ALA A 26 -7.63 -10.98 0.62
CA ALA A 26 -6.17 -10.97 0.77
C ALA A 26 -5.50 -12.15 0.04
N LYS A 27 -6.03 -13.37 0.19
CA LYS A 27 -5.51 -14.55 -0.51
C LYS A 27 -5.66 -14.46 -2.03
N LYS A 28 -6.78 -13.90 -2.51
CA LYS A 28 -7.00 -13.72 -3.95
C LYS A 28 -5.99 -12.72 -4.53
N LEU A 29 -5.79 -11.58 -3.88
CA LEU A 29 -4.80 -10.58 -4.29
C LEU A 29 -3.38 -11.16 -4.30
N ALA A 30 -3.01 -11.94 -3.28
CA ALA A 30 -1.70 -12.61 -3.25
C ALA A 30 -1.53 -13.56 -4.45
N GLY A 31 -2.56 -14.32 -4.80
CA GLY A 31 -2.55 -15.18 -5.99
C GLY A 31 -2.38 -14.39 -7.29
N GLU A 32 -3.08 -13.26 -7.43
CA GLU A 32 -2.94 -12.37 -8.59
C GLU A 32 -1.53 -11.78 -8.69
N VAL A 33 -0.96 -11.30 -7.57
CA VAL A 33 0.42 -10.77 -7.53
C VAL A 33 1.45 -11.81 -7.96
N LEU A 34 1.29 -13.07 -7.55
CA LEU A 34 2.18 -14.16 -7.95
C LEU A 34 2.08 -14.50 -9.45
N SER A 35 0.95 -14.20 -10.09
CA SER A 35 0.76 -14.42 -11.53
C SER A 35 1.28 -13.28 -12.40
N LEU A 36 1.56 -12.12 -11.83
CA LEU A 36 2.04 -10.96 -12.57
C LEU A 36 3.55 -11.09 -12.87
N PRO A 37 4.00 -10.69 -14.06
CA PRO A 37 5.42 -10.66 -14.38
C PRO A 37 6.13 -9.61 -13.52
N GLU A 38 7.36 -9.91 -13.09
CA GLU A 38 8.12 -9.09 -12.15
C GLU A 38 8.27 -7.63 -12.62
N ASN A 39 8.45 -7.41 -13.93
CA ASN A 39 8.56 -6.06 -14.49
C ASN A 39 7.26 -5.24 -14.31
N ALA A 40 6.09 -5.86 -14.47
CA ALA A 40 4.82 -5.18 -14.25
C ALA A 40 4.63 -4.83 -12.77
N LEU A 41 5.01 -5.75 -11.86
CA LEU A 41 4.95 -5.50 -10.42
C LEU A 41 5.88 -4.37 -10.00
N ARG A 42 7.10 -4.31 -10.56
CA ARG A 42 8.05 -3.22 -10.33
C ARG A 42 7.50 -1.87 -10.80
N ILE A 43 6.96 -1.81 -12.02
CA ILE A 43 6.38 -0.56 -12.55
C ILE A 43 5.19 -0.11 -11.71
N ALA A 44 4.27 -1.03 -11.37
CA ALA A 44 3.13 -0.72 -10.51
C ALA A 44 3.57 -0.19 -9.13
N GLY A 45 4.60 -0.81 -8.53
CA GLY A 45 5.19 -0.36 -7.26
C GLY A 45 5.80 1.04 -7.37
N LEU A 46 6.57 1.32 -8.43
CA LEU A 46 7.15 2.65 -8.65
C LEU A 46 6.08 3.72 -8.84
N VAL A 47 5.01 3.42 -9.59
CA VAL A 47 3.87 4.33 -9.77
C VAL A 47 3.16 4.57 -8.44
N ALA A 48 2.93 3.52 -7.63
CA ALA A 48 2.31 3.64 -6.31
C ALA A 48 3.14 4.52 -5.36
N ILE A 49 4.47 4.36 -5.37
CA ILE A 49 5.40 5.21 -4.60
C ILE A 49 5.29 6.66 -5.06
N ALA A 50 5.36 6.93 -6.37
CA ALA A 50 5.29 8.28 -6.92
C ALA A 50 3.98 8.98 -6.55
N LEU A 51 2.84 8.26 -6.66
CA LEU A 51 1.54 8.77 -6.27
C LEU A 51 1.45 9.02 -4.76
N GLY A 52 1.94 8.09 -3.93
CA GLY A 52 1.96 8.24 -2.48
C GLY A 52 2.75 9.47 -2.04
N VAL A 53 3.94 9.68 -2.59
CA VAL A 53 4.76 10.88 -2.35
C VAL A 53 4.03 12.14 -2.82
N GLY A 54 3.43 12.11 -4.01
CA GLY A 54 2.65 13.23 -4.54
C GLY A 54 1.47 13.63 -3.65
N ILE A 55 0.71 12.66 -3.14
CA ILE A 55 -0.40 12.89 -2.21
C ILE A 55 0.11 13.50 -0.90
N VAL A 56 1.16 12.91 -0.30
CA VAL A 56 1.73 13.43 0.95
C VAL A 56 2.24 14.86 0.76
N TRP A 57 2.87 15.15 -0.37
CA TRP A 57 3.34 16.49 -0.71
C TRP A 57 2.18 17.47 -0.92
N LEU A 58 1.09 17.09 -1.58
CA LEU A 58 -0.07 17.95 -1.75
C LEU A 58 -0.78 18.26 -0.42
N VAL A 59 -0.86 17.28 0.48
CA VAL A 59 -1.54 17.43 1.77
C VAL A 59 -0.69 18.18 2.79
N ARG A 60 0.64 18.00 2.77
CA ARG A 60 1.57 18.59 3.78
C ARG A 60 2.45 19.72 3.27
N GLY A 61 2.56 19.89 1.95
CA GLY A 61 3.43 20.87 1.29
C GLY A 61 2.73 22.14 0.82
N GLY A 62 1.47 22.34 1.23
CA GLY A 62 0.79 23.64 1.20
C GLY A 62 1.13 24.49 2.41
#